data_AF-A0A392PCC0-F1
#
_entry.id   AF-A0A392PCC0-F1
#
_cell.length_a   1.000
_cell.length_b   1.000
_cell.length_c   1.000
_cell.angle_alpha   90.00
_cell.angle_beta   90.00
_cell.angle_gamma   90.00
#
_symmetry.space_group_name_H-M   'P 1'
#
loop_
_entity.id
_entity.type
_entity.pdbx_description
1 polymer ?
#
loop_
_entity_poly.entity_id
_entity_poly.type
_entity_poly.pdbx_seq_one_letter_code
_entity_poly.pdbx_strand_id
1 'polypeptide(L)'
;MFRTHLFGKPSIIVYTPAVNKFVLFSDTNFKLEWPSIELLGQTSIAAVHGKAHTRVRNCITNAINRPDALTRIAALVQPRQVAALRSWAQMGKINAKVETEK
;
A
#
# COMPACT_ATOMS: atom_id res chain seq x y z
N MET A 1 -12.29 19.41 6.24
CA MET A 1 -12.90 18.57 5.17
C MET A 1 -13.52 19.50 4.15
N PHE A 2 -13.70 19.10 2.89
CA PHE A 2 -14.45 19.88 1.92
C PHE A 2 -15.33 19.00 1.03
N ARG A 3 -16.41 19.59 0.51
CA ARG A 3 -17.35 18.92 -0.40
C ARG A 3 -16.90 19.12 -1.83
N THR A 4 -17.08 18.10 -2.65
CA THR A 4 -16.76 18.12 -4.08
C THR A 4 -17.67 17.12 -4.82
N HIS A 5 -17.51 17.02 -6.13
CA HIS A 5 -18.07 15.93 -6.93
C HIS A 5 -16.93 15.17 -7.59
N LEU A 6 -16.84 13.86 -7.35
CA LEU A 6 -15.90 12.96 -8.03
C LEU A 6 -16.70 12.04 -8.93
N PHE A 7 -16.40 12.03 -10.23
CA PHE A 7 -17.09 11.20 -11.23
C PHE A 7 -18.62 11.33 -11.20
N GLY A 8 -19.12 12.57 -11.04
CA GLY A 8 -20.56 12.85 -10.97
C GLY A 8 -21.22 12.48 -9.63
N LYS A 9 -20.47 11.97 -8.65
CA LYS A 9 -20.99 11.63 -7.32
C LYS A 9 -20.59 12.66 -6.27
N PRO A 10 -21.54 13.19 -5.47
CA PRO A 10 -21.22 14.01 -4.31
C PRO A 10 -20.24 13.30 -3.39
N SER A 11 -19.15 13.97 -3.04
CA SER A 11 -18.01 13.39 -2.34
C SER A 11 -17.48 14.35 -1.28
N ILE A 12 -16.90 13.80 -0.21
CA ILE A 12 -16.26 14.58 0.86
C ILE A 12 -14.79 14.16 0.93
N ILE A 13 -13.89 15.14 0.82
CA ILE A 13 -12.45 14.92 1.00
C ILE A 13 -12.08 15.27 2.45
N VAL A 14 -11.54 14.27 3.13
CA VAL A 14 -11.00 14.35 4.49
C VAL A 14 -9.48 14.50 4.44
N TYR A 15 -8.90 15.33 5.30
CA TYR A 15 -7.46 15.64 5.25
C TYR A 15 -6.81 15.84 6.62
N THR A 16 -7.57 15.73 7.72
CA THR A 16 -7.00 15.85 9.07
C THR A 16 -6.74 14.47 9.65
N PRO A 17 -5.65 14.27 10.43
CA PRO A 17 -5.32 12.97 11.00
C PRO A 17 -6.47 12.36 11.83
N ALA A 18 -7.14 13.17 12.65
CA ALA A 18 -8.26 12.73 13.48
C ALA A 18 -9.41 12.14 12.64
N VAL A 19 -9.76 12.79 11.54
CA VAL A 19 -10.87 12.39 10.67
C VAL A 19 -10.48 11.19 9.82
N ASN A 20 -9.24 11.18 9.30
CA ASN A 20 -8.72 10.03 8.57
C ASN A 20 -8.74 8.78 9.46
N LYS A 21 -8.31 8.91 10.73
CA LYS A 21 -8.40 7.82 11.70
C LYS A 21 -9.84 7.39 11.92
N PHE A 22 -10.79 8.32 12.08
CA PHE A 22 -12.20 7.97 12.24
C PHE A 22 -12.72 7.17 11.05
N VAL A 23 -12.48 7.62 9.81
CA VAL A 23 -12.92 6.93 8.59
C VAL A 23 -12.28 5.55 8.46
N LEU A 24 -10.97 5.43 8.70
CA LEU A 24 -10.22 4.18 8.51
C LEU A 24 -10.50 3.12 9.58
N PHE A 25 -10.99 3.51 10.77
CA PHE A 25 -11.26 2.60 11.89
C PHE A 25 -12.76 2.37 12.15
N SER A 26 -13.65 3.02 11.41
CA SER A 26 -15.11 2.82 11.51
C SER A 26 -15.60 1.92 10.39
N ASP A 27 -15.20 0.65 10.41
CA ASP A 27 -15.52 -0.36 9.38
C ASP A 27 -17.02 -0.68 9.24
N THR A 28 -17.82 -0.31 10.23
CA THR A 28 -19.29 -0.36 10.18
C THR A 28 -19.91 0.77 9.37
N ASN A 29 -19.27 1.95 9.34
CA ASN A 29 -19.77 3.15 8.67
C ASN A 29 -19.13 3.36 7.30
N PHE A 30 -17.89 2.91 7.12
CA PHE A 30 -17.12 3.09 5.89
C PHE A 30 -16.56 1.76 5.42
N LYS A 31 -16.75 1.47 4.13
CA LYS A 31 -16.13 0.34 3.43
C LYS A 31 -15.08 0.85 2.47
N LEU A 32 -14.01 0.09 2.31
CA LEU A 32 -13.03 0.34 1.27
C LEU A 32 -13.64 -0.09 -0.07
N GLU A 33 -13.81 0.85 -1.00
CA GLU A 33 -14.29 0.56 -2.35
C GLU A 33 -13.35 1.15 -3.39
N TRP A 34 -13.25 0.47 -4.52
CA TRP A 34 -12.49 0.90 -5.68
C TRP A 34 -13.40 0.98 -6.91
N PRO A 35 -13.14 1.91 -7.84
CA PRO A 35 -13.98 2.05 -9.04
C PRO A 35 -14.05 0.79 -9.91
N SER A 36 -12.99 -0.02 -9.91
CA SER A 36 -12.95 -1.34 -10.55
C SER A 36 -12.01 -2.26 -9.78
N ILE A 37 -12.44 -3.51 -9.56
CA ILE A 37 -11.62 -4.53 -8.93
C ILE A 37 -10.51 -5.05 -9.84
N GLU A 38 -10.64 -4.89 -11.16
CA GLU A 38 -9.63 -5.30 -12.14
C GLU A 38 -8.31 -4.55 -11.95
N LEU A 39 -8.37 -3.32 -11.43
CA LEU A 39 -7.18 -2.53 -11.09
C LEU A 39 -6.35 -3.17 -9.97
N LEU A 40 -6.97 -3.98 -9.13
CA LEU A 40 -6.34 -4.60 -7.96
C LEU A 40 -6.18 -6.11 -8.10
N GLY A 41 -6.90 -6.72 -9.03
CA GLY A 41 -7.05 -8.16 -9.16
C GLY A 41 -8.20 -8.71 -8.30
N GLN A 42 -8.88 -9.73 -8.83
CA GLN A 42 -10.06 -10.36 -8.20
C GLN A 42 -9.79 -10.99 -6.83
N THR A 43 -8.52 -11.31 -6.53
CA THR A 43 -8.10 -11.92 -5.26
C THR A 43 -7.50 -10.91 -4.28
N SER A 44 -7.61 -9.61 -4.57
CA SER A 44 -7.05 -8.56 -3.72
C SER A 44 -7.68 -8.53 -2.34
N ILE A 45 -6.84 -8.37 -1.30
CA ILE A 45 -7.30 -8.12 0.07
C ILE A 45 -8.22 -6.89 0.16
N ALA A 46 -8.02 -5.89 -0.72
CA ALA A 46 -8.84 -4.68 -0.74
C ALA A 46 -10.30 -4.92 -1.16
N ALA A 47 -10.60 -6.08 -1.75
CA ALA A 47 -11.95 -6.53 -2.10
C ALA A 47 -12.67 -7.26 -0.96
N VAL A 48 -11.96 -7.56 0.13
CA VAL A 48 -12.46 -8.36 1.24
C VAL A 48 -12.85 -7.45 2.39
N HIS A 49 -13.95 -7.74 3.08
CA HIS A 49 -14.43 -6.94 4.22
C HIS A 49 -14.73 -7.78 5.46
N GLY A 50 -14.93 -7.11 6.60
CA GLY A 50 -15.33 -7.71 7.86
C GLY A 50 -14.36 -8.80 8.36
N LYS A 51 -14.91 -9.88 8.94
CA LYS A 51 -14.10 -10.96 9.55
C LYS A 51 -13.16 -11.65 8.55
N ALA A 52 -13.59 -11.80 7.29
CA ALA A 52 -12.76 -12.38 6.25
C ALA A 52 -11.52 -11.50 5.97
N HIS A 53 -11.73 -10.18 5.91
CA HIS A 53 -10.62 -9.23 5.74
C HIS A 53 -9.64 -9.30 6.91
N THR A 54 -10.14 -9.32 8.15
CA THR A 54 -9.30 -9.45 9.35
C THR A 54 -8.41 -10.70 9.30
N ARG A 55 -8.97 -11.84 8.87
CA ARG A 55 -8.21 -13.09 8.75
C ARG A 55 -7.09 -13.00 7.71
N VAL A 56 -7.40 -12.51 6.51
CA VAL A 56 -6.43 -12.38 5.41
C VAL A 56 -5.36 -11.34 5.76
N ARG A 57 -5.77 -10.20 6.34
CA ARG A 57 -4.86 -9.15 6.82
C ARG A 57 -3.87 -9.67 7.85
N ASN A 58 -4.35 -10.46 8.82
CA ASN A 58 -3.48 -11.04 9.86
C ASN A 58 -2.47 -12.01 9.26
N CYS A 59 -2.89 -12.87 8.33
CA CYS A 59 -1.99 -13.77 7.61
C CYS A 59 -0.87 -13.00 6.91
N ILE A 60 -1.23 -11.98 6.11
CA ILE A 60 -0.25 -11.14 5.39
C ILE A 60 0.66 -10.41 6.37
N THR A 61 0.10 -9.75 7.39
CA THR A 61 0.88 -8.97 8.38
C THR A 61 1.92 -9.85 9.08
N ASN A 62 1.57 -11.10 9.41
CA ASN A 62 2.51 -12.05 10.00
C ASN A 62 3.63 -12.45 9.05
N ALA A 63 3.33 -12.56 7.75
CA ALA A 63 4.31 -12.94 6.73
C ALA A 63 5.28 -11.81 6.36
N ILE A 64 4.86 -10.54 6.43
CA ILE A 64 5.66 -9.42 5.88
C ILE A 64 6.01 -8.31 6.89
N ASN A 65 5.19 -8.07 7.91
CA ASN A 65 5.30 -6.90 8.79
C ASN A 65 5.52 -7.28 10.26
N ARG A 66 6.19 -8.42 10.48
CA ARG A 66 6.72 -8.82 11.79
C ARG A 66 8.23 -8.58 11.81
N PRO A 67 8.83 -8.30 12.97
CA PRO A 67 10.26 -7.98 13.04
C PRO A 67 11.15 -9.05 12.38
N ASP A 68 10.85 -10.32 12.59
CA ASP A 68 11.59 -11.45 12.01
C ASP A 68 11.41 -11.55 10.48
N ALA A 69 10.19 -11.36 9.98
CA ALA A 69 9.90 -11.29 8.55
C ALA A 69 10.64 -10.13 7.88
N LEU A 70 10.56 -8.94 8.47
CA LEU A 70 11.25 -7.73 7.98
C LEU A 70 12.77 -7.94 7.96
N THR A 71 13.32 -8.59 8.99
CA THR A 71 14.76 -8.90 9.07
C THR A 71 15.18 -9.83 7.93
N ARG A 72 14.41 -10.90 7.68
CA ARG A 72 14.67 -11.83 6.57
C ARG A 72 14.55 -11.14 5.20
N ILE A 73 13.51 -10.33 5.00
CA ILE A 73 13.33 -9.57 3.76
C ILE A 73 14.50 -8.60 3.54
N ALA A 74 14.91 -7.86 4.57
CA ALA A 74 16.04 -6.95 4.50
C ALA A 74 17.33 -7.69 4.13
N ALA A 75 17.63 -8.81 4.78
CA ALA A 75 18.80 -9.63 4.47
C ALA A 75 18.80 -10.17 3.02
N LEU A 76 17.63 -10.52 2.48
CA LEU A 76 17.47 -11.00 1.11
C LEU A 76 17.64 -9.87 0.07
N VAL A 77 17.09 -8.69 0.36
CA VAL A 77 17.05 -7.56 -0.58
C VAL A 77 18.35 -6.75 -0.57
N GLN A 78 19.04 -6.66 0.58
CA GLN A 78 20.22 -5.83 0.78
C GLN A 78 21.34 -6.06 -0.24
N PRO A 79 21.74 -7.30 -0.60
CA PRO A 79 22.80 -7.52 -1.58
C PRO A 79 22.48 -6.91 -2.96
N ARG A 80 21.23 -7.03 -3.43
CA ARG A 80 20.78 -6.44 -4.69
C ARG A 80 20.80 -4.91 -4.64
N GLN A 81 20.34 -4.32 -3.53
CA GLN A 81 20.41 -2.87 -3.33
C GLN A 81 21.85 -2.36 -3.33
N VAL A 82 22.76 -3.03 -2.60
CA VAL A 82 24.18 -2.65 -2.55
C VAL A 82 24.82 -2.72 -3.93
N ALA A 83 24.53 -3.78 -4.71
CA ALA A 83 25.04 -3.92 -6.07
C ALA A 83 24.51 -2.81 -7.01
N ALA A 84 23.21 -2.52 -6.94
CA ALA A 84 22.60 -1.44 -7.73
C ALA A 84 23.23 -0.08 -7.39
N LEU A 85 23.38 0.24 -6.10
CA LEU A 85 23.98 1.51 -5.66
C LEU A 85 25.44 1.66 -6.12
N ARG A 86 26.24 0.59 -6.08
CA ARG A 86 27.61 0.60 -6.61
C ARG A 86 27.65 0.86 -8.11
N SER A 87 26.75 0.21 -8.85
CA SER A 87 26.60 0.42 -10.29
C SER A 87 26.23 1.86 -10.62
N TRP A 88 25.22 2.41 -9.93
CA TRP A 88 24.77 3.79 -10.12
C TRP A 88 25.85 4.81 -9.78
N ALA A 89 26.65 4.56 -8.75
CA ALA A 89 27.79 5.40 -8.41
C ALA A 89 28.83 5.47 -9.54
N GLN A 90 29.05 4.37 -10.26
CA GLN A 90 29.97 4.32 -11.41
C GLN A 90 29.39 5.03 -12.65
N MET A 91 28.06 5.01 -12.83
CA MET A 91 27.39 5.69 -13.94
C MET A 91 27.39 7.22 -13.79
N GLY A 92 27.55 7.74 -12.56
CA GLY A 92 27.59 9.17 -12.24
C GLY A 92 26.23 9.88 -12.30
N LYS A 93 25.44 9.64 -13.37
CA LYS A 93 24.08 10.13 -13.52
C LYS A 93 23.15 8.98 -13.94
N ILE A 94 22.06 8.80 -13.20
CA ILE A 94 21.06 7.79 -13.50
C ILE A 94 19.69 8.42 -13.79
N ASN A 95 18.86 7.68 -14.50
CA ASN A 95 17.42 7.93 -14.51
C ASN A 95 16.79 7.06 -13.42
N ALA A 96 16.45 7.68 -12.29
CA ALA A 96 15.94 6.95 -11.12
C ALA A 96 14.71 6.08 -11.45
N LYS A 97 13.77 6.59 -12.25
CA LYS A 97 12.56 5.84 -12.63
C LYS A 97 12.94 4.53 -13.34
N VAL A 98 13.77 4.63 -14.38
CA VAL A 98 14.21 3.48 -15.18
C VAL A 98 15.00 2.48 -14.33
N GLU A 99 15.85 2.97 -13.43
CA GLU A 99 16.70 2.10 -12.61
C GLU A 99 15.93 1.42 -11.46
N THR A 100 14.86 2.02 -10.93
CA THR A 100 14.03 1.41 -9.89
C THR A 100 13.00 0.40 -10.42
N GLU A 101 12.74 0.42 -11.73
CA GLU A 101 11.82 -0.50 -12.42
C GLU A 101 12.51 -1.80 -12.90
N LYS A 102 13.85 -1.90 -12.75
CA LYS A 102 14.68 -3.07 -13.14
C LYS A 102 14.82 -4.11 -12.03
#